data_AF-X0ZWV0-F1
#
_entry.id   AF-X0ZWV0-F1
#
_cell.length_a   1.000
_cell.length_b   1.000
_cell.length_c   1.000
_cell.angle_alpha   90.00
_cell.angle_beta   90.00
_cell.angle_gamma   90.00
#
_symmetry.space_group_name_H-M   'P 1'
#
loop_
_entity.id
_entity.type
_entity.pdbx_description
1 polymer ?
#
loop_
_entity_poly.entity_id
_entity_poly.type
_entity_poly.pdbx_seq_one_letter_code
_entity_poly.pdbx_strand_id
1 'polypeptide(L)'
;KGHVSGMFGAVLANRGFFDKERLSEYDELESMIGMHTTTHIPGCEHPAGSLGHGLSVGVGIALAKKMDKNPSRVFVLQGDGEIMEGEPWTAAMSGSKYGLDNLVSIIDRNMLSMDGNTEDIMPLEPLDEKWKSFGWIVKIVDGHDVRSKIEVFNSIPFEKGKPSCVIAKTVKGKGIPYMEGKYPYHYTALSEDGYKEAVKILQKQKEAI
;
A
#
# COMPACT_ATOMS: atom_id res chain seq x y z
N LYS A 1 -1.52 -5.54 0.28
CA LYS A 1 -2.92 -5.15 -0.04
C LYS A 1 -3.24 -5.33 -1.53
N GLY A 2 -3.44 -6.57 -2.00
CA GLY A 2 -3.60 -6.84 -3.45
C GLY A 2 -4.88 -6.29 -4.10
N HIS A 3 -5.94 -6.07 -3.31
CA HIS A 3 -7.26 -5.63 -3.82
C HIS A 3 -7.29 -4.20 -4.39
N VAL A 4 -6.22 -3.41 -4.23
CA VAL A 4 -6.10 -2.07 -4.85
C VAL A 4 -5.50 -2.11 -6.26
N SER A 5 -5.69 -3.24 -6.96
CA SER A 5 -5.11 -3.53 -8.28
C SER A 5 -5.43 -2.45 -9.32
N GLY A 6 -6.66 -1.95 -9.39
CA GLY A 6 -7.03 -0.88 -10.33
C GLY A 6 -6.22 0.41 -10.11
N MET A 7 -5.99 0.80 -8.85
CA MET A 7 -5.15 1.96 -8.50
C MET A 7 -3.67 1.72 -8.86
N PHE A 8 -3.16 0.51 -8.62
CA PHE A 8 -1.80 0.13 -9.02
C PHE A 8 -1.62 0.14 -10.54
N GLY A 9 -2.60 -0.41 -11.28
CA GLY A 9 -2.65 -0.35 -12.74
C GLY A 9 -2.66 1.08 -13.27
N ALA A 10 -3.48 1.97 -12.67
CA ALA A 10 -3.50 3.38 -13.05
C ALA A 10 -2.13 4.07 -12.87
N VAL A 11 -1.39 3.76 -11.80
CA VAL A 11 -0.03 4.26 -11.61
C VAL A 11 0.91 3.75 -12.69
N LEU A 12 0.90 2.44 -12.97
CA LEU A 12 1.79 1.83 -13.96
C LEU A 12 1.52 2.31 -15.39
N ALA A 13 0.25 2.46 -15.78
CA ALA A 13 -0.13 3.04 -17.06
C ALA A 13 0.38 4.48 -17.21
N ASN A 14 0.27 5.31 -16.16
CA ASN A 14 0.82 6.67 -16.16
C ASN A 14 2.36 6.71 -16.16
N ARG A 15 3.02 5.62 -15.78
CA ARG A 15 4.48 5.44 -15.88
C ARG A 15 4.93 4.83 -17.20
N GLY A 16 4.01 4.50 -18.11
CA GLY A 16 4.31 4.00 -19.45
C GLY A 16 4.62 2.50 -19.51
N PHE A 17 4.19 1.71 -18.52
CA PHE A 17 4.33 0.26 -18.56
C PHE A 17 3.38 -0.41 -19.57
N PHE A 18 2.27 0.24 -19.88
CA PHE A 18 1.28 -0.17 -20.87
C PHE A 18 0.34 1.01 -21.21
N ASP A 19 -0.44 0.87 -22.28
CA ASP A 19 -1.36 1.89 -22.77
C ASP A 19 -2.52 2.18 -21.80
N LYS A 20 -2.87 3.46 -21.63
CA LYS A 20 -3.88 3.90 -20.64
C LYS A 20 -5.28 3.43 -20.98
N GLU A 21 -5.54 3.18 -22.25
CA GLU A 21 -6.79 2.64 -22.79
C GLU A 21 -7.12 1.30 -22.15
N ARG A 22 -6.11 0.51 -21.77
CA ARG A 22 -6.30 -0.77 -21.09
C ARG A 22 -6.90 -0.66 -19.68
N LEU A 23 -6.92 0.54 -19.09
CA LEU A 23 -7.55 0.75 -17.78
C LEU A 23 -9.06 0.52 -17.81
N SER A 24 -9.71 0.66 -18.97
CA SER A 24 -11.14 0.35 -19.11
C SER A 24 -11.43 -1.16 -19.13
N GLU A 25 -10.40 -2.01 -19.24
CA GLU A 25 -10.53 -3.47 -19.18
C GLU A 25 -10.52 -3.98 -17.73
N TYR A 26 -10.49 -3.11 -16.71
CA TYR A 26 -10.41 -3.55 -15.31
C TYR A 26 -11.50 -4.57 -14.95
N ASP A 27 -11.06 -5.72 -14.44
CA ASP A 27 -11.90 -6.84 -13.99
C ASP A 27 -12.77 -7.51 -15.08
N GLU A 28 -12.51 -7.20 -16.35
CA GLU A 28 -13.13 -7.89 -17.48
C GLU A 28 -12.47 -9.26 -17.73
N LEU A 29 -13.19 -10.17 -18.39
CA LEU A 29 -12.65 -11.46 -18.81
C LEU A 29 -11.43 -11.26 -19.72
N GLU A 30 -10.36 -12.04 -19.50
CA GLU A 30 -9.07 -11.94 -20.21
C GLU A 30 -8.28 -10.64 -19.98
N SER A 31 -8.78 -9.73 -19.14
CA SER A 31 -8.03 -8.55 -18.73
C SER A 31 -6.78 -8.93 -17.95
N MET A 32 -5.71 -8.17 -18.17
CA MET A 32 -4.52 -8.27 -17.33
C MET A 32 -4.71 -7.60 -15.96
N ILE A 33 -5.68 -6.69 -15.81
CA ILE A 33 -5.93 -5.90 -14.59
C ILE A 33 -7.18 -6.45 -13.90
N GLY A 34 -7.04 -7.53 -13.13
CA GLY A 34 -8.15 -8.06 -12.32
C GLY A 34 -8.32 -7.35 -10.97
N MET A 35 -9.30 -7.78 -10.17
CA MET A 35 -9.50 -7.37 -8.77
C MET A 35 -8.23 -7.37 -7.91
N HIS A 36 -7.34 -8.33 -8.15
CA HIS A 36 -6.08 -8.49 -7.43
C HIS A 36 -4.88 -8.30 -8.37
N THR A 37 -3.76 -7.82 -7.83
CA THR A 37 -2.54 -7.67 -8.62
C THR A 37 -2.01 -9.02 -9.07
N THR A 38 -1.62 -9.14 -10.34
CA THR A 38 -1.01 -10.34 -10.92
C THR A 38 0.21 -9.94 -11.75
N THR A 39 1.08 -10.89 -12.07
CA THR A 39 2.22 -10.68 -12.98
C THR A 39 1.82 -10.46 -14.43
N HIS A 40 0.52 -10.57 -14.77
CA HIS A 40 0.02 -10.18 -16.09
C HIS A 40 0.05 -8.65 -16.28
N ILE A 41 -0.02 -7.87 -15.20
CA ILE A 41 0.17 -6.41 -15.25
C ILE A 41 1.67 -6.12 -15.43
N PRO A 42 2.12 -5.51 -16.55
CA PRO A 42 3.53 -5.17 -16.74
C PRO A 42 4.02 -4.24 -15.63
N GLY A 43 5.13 -4.62 -14.97
CA GLY A 43 5.67 -3.91 -13.81
C GLY A 43 5.17 -4.41 -12.45
N CYS A 44 4.26 -5.39 -12.42
CA CYS A 44 3.86 -6.07 -11.20
C CYS A 44 4.83 -7.21 -10.86
N GLU A 45 5.51 -7.09 -9.73
CA GLU A 45 6.54 -8.04 -9.29
C GLU A 45 5.99 -9.29 -8.59
N HIS A 46 4.73 -9.26 -8.12
CA HIS A 46 4.16 -10.32 -7.30
C HIS A 46 2.63 -10.42 -7.44
N PRO A 47 2.08 -11.62 -7.69
CA PRO A 47 0.65 -11.86 -7.56
C PRO A 47 0.24 -11.77 -6.09
N ALA A 48 -0.59 -10.79 -5.73
CA ALA A 48 -1.06 -10.61 -4.36
C ALA A 48 -2.57 -10.84 -4.27
N GLY A 49 -3.12 -10.83 -3.06
CA GLY A 49 -4.56 -10.92 -2.83
C GLY A 49 -4.90 -11.61 -1.52
N SER A 50 -4.19 -12.71 -1.24
CA SER A 50 -4.09 -13.23 0.11
C SER A 50 -3.38 -12.18 0.98
N LEU A 51 -4.07 -11.73 2.03
CA LEU A 51 -3.54 -10.74 2.97
C LEU A 51 -2.33 -11.33 3.73
N GLY A 52 -1.44 -10.45 4.18
CA GLY A 52 -0.23 -10.80 4.94
C GLY A 52 0.99 -11.06 4.06
N HIS A 53 0.87 -11.93 3.06
CA HIS A 53 2.00 -12.52 2.33
C HIS A 53 3.00 -11.53 1.69
N GLY A 54 2.53 -10.33 1.33
CA GLY A 54 3.36 -9.36 0.61
C GLY A 54 4.66 -9.01 1.33
N LEU A 55 4.65 -8.94 2.66
CA LEU A 55 5.85 -8.58 3.41
C LEU A 55 6.87 -9.70 3.45
N SER A 56 6.48 -10.97 3.61
CA SER A 56 7.46 -12.08 3.53
C SER A 56 8.07 -12.22 2.16
N VAL A 57 7.28 -12.01 1.10
CA VAL A 57 7.82 -11.96 -0.26
C VAL A 57 8.82 -10.83 -0.38
N GLY A 58 8.49 -9.65 0.16
CA GLY A 58 9.41 -8.51 0.25
C GLY A 58 10.72 -8.82 1.00
N VAL A 59 10.64 -9.55 2.12
CA VAL A 59 11.81 -10.04 2.88
C VAL A 59 12.70 -10.92 1.99
N GLY A 60 12.12 -11.89 1.27
CA GLY A 60 12.85 -12.76 0.37
C GLY A 60 13.56 -11.99 -0.75
N ILE A 61 12.85 -11.06 -1.40
CA ILE A 61 13.41 -10.22 -2.47
C ILE A 61 14.52 -9.31 -1.93
N ALA A 62 14.32 -8.68 -0.76
CA ALA A 62 15.31 -7.80 -0.16
C ALA A 62 16.59 -8.56 0.25
N LEU A 63 16.43 -9.78 0.78
CA LEU A 63 17.54 -10.67 1.11
C LEU A 63 18.34 -11.05 -0.15
N ALA A 64 17.67 -11.49 -1.21
CA ALA A 64 18.31 -11.82 -2.48
C ALA A 64 19.08 -10.63 -3.06
N LYS A 65 18.48 -9.43 -3.08
CA LYS A 65 19.15 -8.20 -3.55
C LYS A 65 20.41 -7.89 -2.74
N LYS A 66 20.42 -8.11 -1.42
CA LYS A 66 21.64 -7.94 -0.62
C LYS A 66 22.72 -8.94 -0.97
N MET A 67 22.37 -10.21 -1.15
CA MET A 67 23.31 -11.26 -1.57
C MET A 67 23.96 -10.92 -2.91
N ASP A 68 23.18 -10.34 -3.83
CA ASP A 68 23.63 -9.91 -5.15
C ASP A 68 24.34 -8.54 -5.15
N LYS A 69 24.50 -7.89 -3.99
CA LYS A 69 25.01 -6.51 -3.86
C LYS A 69 24.24 -5.50 -4.73
N ASN A 70 22.95 -5.75 -4.98
CA ASN A 70 22.08 -4.87 -5.74
C ASN A 70 21.65 -3.67 -4.85
N PRO A 71 21.88 -2.42 -5.27
CA PRO A 71 21.57 -1.24 -4.46
C PRO A 71 20.07 -0.90 -4.40
N SER A 72 19.23 -1.64 -5.13
CA SER A 72 17.78 -1.40 -5.18
C SER A 72 17.11 -1.70 -3.84
N ARG A 73 16.03 -0.96 -3.58
CA ARG A 73 15.17 -1.15 -2.41
C ARG A 73 13.91 -1.92 -2.77
N VAL A 74 13.30 -2.54 -1.77
CA VAL A 74 12.03 -3.25 -1.87
C VAL A 74 11.00 -2.49 -1.03
N PHE A 75 9.92 -2.04 -1.67
CA PHE A 75 8.82 -1.36 -1.02
C PHE A 75 7.61 -2.28 -0.97
N VAL A 76 7.03 -2.44 0.21
CA VAL A 76 5.82 -3.25 0.43
C VAL A 76 4.75 -2.36 1.01
N LEU A 77 3.68 -2.14 0.25
CA LEU A 77 2.50 -1.42 0.73
C LEU A 77 1.50 -2.41 1.34
N GLN A 78 1.09 -2.15 2.57
CA GLN A 78 0.20 -2.98 3.37
C GLN A 78 -1.00 -2.16 3.86
N GLY A 79 -2.16 -2.80 3.99
CA GLY A 79 -3.29 -2.22 4.72
C GLY A 79 -3.14 -2.43 6.23
N ASP A 80 -3.81 -1.62 7.05
CA ASP A 80 -3.89 -1.87 8.48
C ASP A 80 -4.75 -3.11 8.82
N GLY A 81 -5.86 -3.34 8.14
CA GLY A 81 -6.59 -4.62 8.24
C GLY A 81 -5.76 -5.85 7.83
N GLU A 82 -4.79 -5.69 6.93
CA GLU A 82 -3.91 -6.77 6.46
C GLU A 82 -2.90 -7.23 7.52
N ILE A 83 -2.44 -6.32 8.37
CA ILE A 83 -1.45 -6.63 9.41
C ILE A 83 -2.07 -7.23 10.68
N MET A 84 -3.39 -7.47 10.68
CA MET A 84 -4.04 -8.32 11.68
C MET A 84 -3.62 -9.79 11.52
N GLU A 85 -3.18 -10.19 10.32
CA GLU A 85 -2.62 -11.52 10.08
C GLU A 85 -1.34 -11.75 10.88
N GLY A 86 -1.07 -13.01 11.24
CA GLY A 86 0.14 -13.40 11.95
C GLY A 86 1.42 -13.29 11.09
N GLU A 87 1.25 -13.40 9.78
CA GLU A 87 2.35 -13.54 8.82
C GLU A 87 3.23 -12.27 8.72
N PRO A 88 2.67 -11.04 8.62
CA PRO A 88 3.46 -9.80 8.64
C PRO A 88 4.40 -9.68 9.84
N TRP A 89 4.00 -10.18 11.02
CA TRP A 89 4.84 -10.15 12.22
C TRP A 89 6.00 -11.14 12.14
N THR A 90 5.79 -12.29 11.50
CA THR A 90 6.86 -13.25 11.20
C THR A 90 7.86 -12.68 10.19
N ALA A 91 7.35 -11.96 9.18
CA ALA A 91 8.17 -11.24 8.22
C ALA A 91 8.94 -10.08 8.89
N ALA A 92 8.33 -9.36 9.82
CA ALA A 92 8.97 -8.29 10.58
C ALA A 92 10.16 -8.80 11.41
N MET A 93 10.00 -9.92 12.11
CA MET A 93 11.12 -10.61 12.80
C MET A 93 12.25 -10.94 11.84
N SER A 94 11.90 -11.51 10.68
CA SER A 94 12.88 -11.92 9.66
C SER A 94 13.64 -10.71 9.09
N GLY A 95 12.94 -9.61 8.78
CA GLY A 95 13.56 -8.38 8.26
C GLY A 95 14.62 -7.80 9.20
N SER A 96 14.36 -7.83 10.50
CA SER A 96 15.33 -7.41 11.53
C SER A 96 16.48 -8.42 11.69
N LYS A 97 16.18 -9.72 11.74
CA LYS A 97 17.19 -10.80 11.85
C LYS A 97 18.28 -10.72 10.78
N TYR A 98 17.89 -10.37 9.55
CA TYR A 98 18.82 -10.25 8.41
C TYR A 98 19.31 -8.82 8.16
N GLY A 99 18.94 -7.87 9.03
CA GLY A 99 19.36 -6.47 8.94
C GLY A 99 19.01 -5.81 7.60
N LEU A 100 17.79 -6.02 7.09
CA LEU A 100 17.36 -5.64 5.75
C LEU A 100 17.05 -4.13 5.62
N ASP A 101 18.08 -3.28 5.68
CA ASP A 101 17.96 -1.83 5.44
C ASP A 101 17.54 -1.43 4.01
N ASN A 102 17.47 -2.37 3.07
CA ASN A 102 16.89 -2.17 1.76
C ASN A 102 15.39 -2.54 1.69
N LEU A 103 14.79 -2.99 2.79
CA LEU A 103 13.36 -3.30 2.89
C LEU A 103 12.60 -2.15 3.56
N VAL A 104 11.51 -1.74 2.91
CA VAL A 104 10.61 -0.69 3.39
C VAL A 104 9.18 -1.24 3.45
N SER A 105 8.59 -1.25 4.64
CA SER A 105 7.16 -1.48 4.82
C SER A 105 6.44 -0.13 4.89
N ILE A 106 5.34 0.01 4.17
CA ILE A 106 4.46 1.17 4.20
C ILE A 106 3.09 0.67 4.65
N ILE A 107 2.59 1.19 5.77
CA ILE A 107 1.27 0.86 6.30
C ILE A 107 0.32 2.00 5.96
N ASP A 108 -0.69 1.70 5.15
CA ASP A 108 -1.84 2.55 4.90
C ASP A 108 -2.78 2.49 6.12
N ARG A 109 -2.54 3.38 7.08
CA ARG A 109 -3.26 3.47 8.34
C ARG A 109 -4.50 4.35 8.19
N ASN A 110 -5.55 3.78 7.59
CA ASN A 110 -6.83 4.47 7.34
C ASN A 110 -7.93 4.14 8.37
N MET A 111 -7.62 3.28 9.35
CA MET A 111 -8.49 2.84 10.45
C MET A 111 -9.65 1.93 10.03
N LEU A 112 -9.73 1.45 8.79
CA LEU A 112 -10.92 0.74 8.28
C LEU A 112 -10.60 -0.58 7.56
N SER A 113 -11.21 -1.66 8.04
CA SER A 113 -11.27 -2.96 7.36
C SER A 113 -12.53 -3.10 6.49
N MET A 114 -12.89 -4.33 6.10
CA MET A 114 -14.16 -4.65 5.43
C MET A 114 -15.36 -4.50 6.37
N ASP A 115 -15.19 -4.83 7.65
CA ASP A 115 -16.29 -4.92 8.62
C ASP A 115 -16.45 -3.67 9.48
N GLY A 116 -15.58 -2.66 9.33
CA GLY A 116 -15.66 -1.42 10.09
C GLY A 116 -14.30 -0.90 10.56
N ASN A 117 -14.30 -0.24 11.71
CA ASN A 117 -13.10 0.36 12.29
C ASN A 117 -12.17 -0.73 12.85
N THR A 118 -10.88 -0.67 12.51
CA THR A 118 -9.89 -1.65 12.97
C THR A 118 -9.76 -1.65 14.49
N GLU A 119 -9.94 -0.51 15.16
CA GLU A 119 -9.84 -0.42 16.62
C GLU A 119 -11.05 -0.96 17.36
N ASP A 120 -12.17 -1.17 16.67
CA ASP A 120 -13.33 -1.85 17.24
C ASP A 120 -13.26 -3.38 16.99
N ILE A 121 -12.64 -3.79 15.88
CA ILE A 121 -12.58 -5.19 15.44
C ILE A 121 -11.37 -5.92 16.02
N MET A 122 -10.17 -5.39 15.80
CA MET A 122 -8.90 -5.95 16.24
C MET A 122 -7.87 -4.82 16.42
N PRO A 123 -7.79 -4.22 17.62
CA PRO A 123 -6.98 -3.03 17.88
C PRO A 123 -5.50 -3.20 17.53
N LEU A 124 -4.96 -2.25 16.77
CA LEU A 124 -3.57 -2.27 16.33
C LEU A 124 -2.67 -1.36 17.16
N GLU A 125 -3.22 -0.41 17.92
CA GLU A 125 -2.40 0.52 18.71
C GLU A 125 -1.77 -0.14 19.95
N PRO A 126 -0.62 0.37 20.46
CA PRO A 126 0.28 1.31 19.81
C PRO A 126 1.06 0.64 18.66
N LEU A 127 0.77 1.02 17.42
CA LEU A 127 1.25 0.29 16.25
C LEU A 127 2.74 0.55 16.02
N ASP A 128 3.20 1.77 16.23
CA ASP A 128 4.60 2.13 16.08
C ASP A 128 5.49 1.40 17.09
N GLU A 129 5.04 1.25 18.34
CA GLU A 129 5.76 0.49 19.36
C GLU A 129 5.87 -0.99 19.00
N LYS A 130 4.79 -1.60 18.48
CA LYS A 130 4.83 -2.99 17.98
C LYS A 130 5.94 -3.14 16.94
N TRP A 131 5.99 -2.30 15.91
CA TRP A 131 7.03 -2.37 14.88
C TRP A 131 8.44 -2.10 15.41
N LYS A 132 8.62 -1.12 16.30
CA LYS A 132 9.90 -0.86 16.97
C LYS A 132 10.37 -2.08 17.76
N SER A 133 9.45 -2.79 18.42
CA SER A 133 9.77 -4.01 19.20
C SER A 133 10.33 -5.14 18.33
N PHE A 134 9.95 -5.19 17.04
CA PHE A 134 10.53 -6.11 16.06
C PHE A 134 11.88 -5.65 15.49
N GLY A 135 12.43 -4.52 15.93
CA GLY A 135 13.74 -4.00 15.50
C GLY A 135 13.70 -3.07 14.27
N TRP A 136 12.52 -2.58 13.89
CA TRP A 136 12.35 -1.67 12.75
C TRP A 136 12.49 -0.21 13.17
N ILE A 137 12.97 0.64 12.26
CA ILE A 137 12.90 2.09 12.43
C ILE A 137 11.58 2.59 11.87
N VAL A 138 10.78 3.23 12.71
CA VAL A 138 9.42 3.66 12.37
C VAL A 138 9.35 5.17 12.22
N LYS A 139 8.78 5.65 11.11
CA LYS A 139 8.34 7.04 10.95
C LYS A 139 6.84 7.10 10.69
N ILE A 140 6.16 8.01 11.36
CA ILE A 140 4.73 8.27 11.17
C ILE A 140 4.60 9.54 10.33
N VAL A 141 3.76 9.52 9.31
CA VAL A 141 3.53 10.65 8.41
C VAL A 141 2.05 10.89 8.18
N ASP A 142 1.69 12.12 7.82
CA ASP A 142 0.44 12.38 7.14
C ASP A 142 0.51 11.79 5.72
N GLY A 143 -0.34 10.79 5.44
CA GLY A 143 -0.42 10.11 4.16
C GLY A 143 -0.96 10.99 3.03
N HIS A 144 -1.53 12.16 3.33
CA HIS A 144 -2.08 13.09 2.36
C HIS A 144 -1.17 14.30 2.09
N ASP A 145 -0.16 14.53 2.92
CA ASP A 145 0.86 15.53 2.64
C ASP A 145 1.97 14.95 1.76
N VAL A 146 1.95 15.35 0.49
CA VAL A 146 2.95 14.93 -0.50
C VAL A 146 4.37 15.36 -0.12
N ARG A 147 4.55 16.55 0.47
CA ARG A 147 5.88 17.06 0.82
C ARG A 147 6.49 16.24 1.95
N SER A 148 5.76 16.05 3.04
CA SER A 148 6.18 15.19 4.15
C SER A 148 6.51 13.77 3.70
N LYS A 149 5.70 13.20 2.80
CA LYS A 149 6.00 11.87 2.23
C LYS A 149 7.32 11.85 1.46
N ILE A 150 7.56 12.82 0.58
CA ILE A 150 8.81 12.90 -0.21
C ILE A 150 10.02 13.01 0.73
N GLU A 151 9.95 13.87 1.74
CA GLU A 151 11.04 14.02 2.71
C GLU A 151 11.34 12.72 3.46
N VAL A 152 10.29 12.01 3.90
CA VAL A 152 10.46 10.72 4.57
C VAL A 152 11.04 9.67 3.63
N PHE A 153 10.49 9.50 2.42
CA PHE A 153 11.01 8.51 1.47
C PHE A 153 12.44 8.79 1.02
N ASN A 154 12.83 10.07 0.89
CA ASN A 154 14.21 10.46 0.57
C ASN A 154 15.20 10.16 1.70
N SER A 155 14.72 10.09 2.95
CA SER A 155 15.56 9.78 4.11
C SER A 155 15.80 8.28 4.35
N ILE A 156 15.29 7.40 3.48
CA ILE A 156 15.46 5.94 3.58
C ILE A 156 16.84 5.53 3.03
N PRO A 157 17.55 4.55 3.65
CA PRO A 157 17.19 3.88 4.90
C PRO A 157 17.30 4.82 6.11
N PHE A 158 16.37 4.70 7.05
CA PHE A 158 16.40 5.53 8.25
C PHE A 158 17.59 5.21 9.14
N GLU A 159 18.03 3.94 9.17
CA GLU A 159 19.24 3.51 9.83
C GLU A 159 19.84 2.32 9.05
N LYS A 160 21.15 2.34 8.84
CA LYS A 160 21.86 1.23 8.18
C LYS A 160 21.76 -0.04 9.03
N GLY A 161 21.56 -1.17 8.38
CA GLY A 161 21.39 -2.48 9.04
C GLY A 161 20.03 -2.71 9.68
N LYS A 162 19.06 -1.78 9.56
CA LYS A 162 17.69 -1.97 10.07
C LYS A 162 16.63 -1.68 8.99
N PRO A 163 15.60 -2.52 8.88
CA PRO A 163 14.49 -2.25 7.96
C PRO A 163 13.68 -1.03 8.38
N SER A 164 13.04 -0.37 7.42
CA SER A 164 12.30 0.90 7.62
C SER A 164 10.79 0.69 7.53
N CYS A 165 10.03 1.19 8.49
CA CYS A 165 8.57 1.17 8.49
C CYS A 165 8.03 2.60 8.42
N VAL A 166 7.13 2.86 7.48
CA VAL A 166 6.40 4.13 7.35
C VAL A 166 4.93 3.87 7.66
N ILE A 167 4.44 4.44 8.76
CA ILE A 167 3.02 4.44 9.09
C ILE A 167 2.42 5.72 8.48
N ALA A 168 1.70 5.57 7.38
CA ALA A 168 1.03 6.68 6.70
C ALA A 168 -0.41 6.79 7.21
N LYS A 169 -0.71 7.84 7.96
CA LYS A 169 -2.07 8.14 8.42
C LYS A 169 -2.89 8.65 7.25
N THR A 170 -3.92 7.91 6.87
CA THR A 170 -4.70 8.16 5.66
C THR A 170 -6.20 8.20 5.97
N VAL A 171 -6.99 8.56 4.97
CA VAL A 171 -8.46 8.59 5.02
C VAL A 171 -8.91 7.76 3.84
N LYS A 172 -9.63 6.67 4.09
CA LYS A 172 -10.19 5.82 3.03
C LYS A 172 -11.15 6.65 2.18
N GLY A 173 -11.05 6.58 0.86
CA GLY A 173 -11.86 7.39 -0.04
C GLY A 173 -11.48 8.88 -0.10
N LYS A 174 -10.26 9.26 0.35
CA LYS A 174 -9.78 10.65 0.32
C LYS A 174 -10.06 11.33 -1.02
N GLY A 175 -10.55 12.56 -0.96
CA GLY A 175 -10.85 13.40 -2.11
C GLY A 175 -12.32 13.34 -2.51
N ILE A 176 -13.10 12.35 -2.07
CA ILE A 176 -14.54 12.28 -2.34
C ILE A 176 -15.34 12.35 -1.03
N PRO A 177 -15.93 13.50 -0.67
CA PRO A 177 -16.55 13.73 0.65
C PRO A 177 -17.58 12.68 1.06
N TYR A 178 -18.35 12.14 0.12
CA TYR A 178 -19.36 11.14 0.44
C TYR A 178 -18.77 9.73 0.64
N MET A 179 -17.50 9.48 0.29
CA MET A 179 -16.78 8.22 0.54
C MET A 179 -15.77 8.31 1.68
N GLU A 180 -15.30 9.51 2.02
CA GLU A 180 -14.25 9.71 3.03
C GLU A 180 -14.61 9.06 4.38
N GLY A 181 -13.73 8.18 4.87
CA GLY A 181 -13.87 7.54 6.18
C GLY A 181 -15.02 6.53 6.27
N LYS A 182 -15.54 6.03 5.15
CA LYS A 182 -16.68 5.10 5.13
C LYS A 182 -16.27 3.73 4.64
N TYR A 183 -16.29 2.74 5.55
CA TYR A 183 -15.94 1.37 5.23
C TYR A 183 -16.79 0.69 4.14
N PRO A 184 -18.09 1.04 3.91
CA PRO A 184 -18.85 0.43 2.81
C PRO A 184 -18.20 0.65 1.43
N TYR A 185 -17.49 1.76 1.23
CA TYR A 185 -16.75 2.02 -0.01
C TYR A 185 -15.44 1.22 -0.14
N HIS A 186 -15.19 0.25 0.75
CA HIS A 186 -14.10 -0.71 0.58
C HIS A 186 -14.28 -1.59 -0.65
N TYR A 187 -15.52 -1.99 -0.93
CA TYR A 187 -15.87 -2.91 -2.02
C TYR A 187 -17.26 -2.56 -2.60
N THR A 188 -17.45 -1.28 -2.92
CA THR A 188 -18.69 -0.80 -3.55
C THR A 188 -18.41 -0.34 -4.97
N ALA A 189 -19.12 -0.92 -5.94
CA ALA A 189 -19.22 -0.35 -7.28
C ALA A 189 -20.08 0.92 -7.21
N LEU A 190 -19.60 2.02 -7.79
CA LEU A 190 -20.35 3.27 -7.81
C LEU A 190 -21.54 3.16 -8.75
N SER A 191 -22.66 3.77 -8.37
CA SER A 191 -23.73 4.07 -9.34
C SER A 191 -23.23 5.06 -10.39
N GLU A 192 -23.90 5.12 -11.54
CA GLU A 192 -23.55 6.07 -12.60
C GLU A 192 -23.55 7.53 -12.10
N ASP A 193 -24.55 7.91 -11.31
CA ASP A 193 -24.63 9.24 -10.70
C ASP A 193 -23.52 9.48 -9.68
N GLY A 194 -23.22 8.47 -8.85
CA GLY A 194 -22.10 8.52 -7.90
C GLY A 194 -20.77 8.74 -8.62
N TYR A 195 -20.52 8.00 -9.69
CA TYR A 195 -19.33 8.14 -10.53
C TYR A 195 -19.23 9.56 -11.13
N LYS A 196 -20.30 10.06 -11.78
CA LYS A 196 -20.32 11.42 -12.37
C LYS A 196 -20.00 12.49 -11.34
N GLU A 197 -20.58 12.39 -10.15
CA GLU A 197 -20.31 13.34 -9.06
C GLU A 197 -18.87 13.23 -8.55
N ALA A 198 -18.32 12.02 -8.40
CA ALA A 198 -16.93 11.83 -8.03
C ALA A 198 -15.96 12.47 -9.04
N VAL A 199 -16.18 12.25 -10.34
CA VAL A 199 -15.37 12.85 -11.41
C VAL A 199 -15.42 14.37 -11.34
N LYS A 200 -16.61 14.96 -11.15
CA LYS A 200 -16.78 16.41 -11.02
C LYS A 200 -16.01 16.97 -9.81
N ILE A 201 -16.07 16.29 -8.67
CA ILE A 201 -15.33 16.67 -7.46
C ILE A 201 -13.82 16.64 -7.72
N LEU A 202 -13.30 15.57 -8.31
CA LEU A 202 -11.86 15.42 -8.59
C LEU A 202 -11.35 16.42 -9.63
N GLN A 203 -12.15 16.71 -10.65
CA GLN A 203 -11.81 17.69 -11.68
C GLN A 203 -11.68 19.10 -11.07
N LYS A 204 -12.63 19.49 -10.20
CA LYS A 204 -12.56 20.76 -9.47
C LYS A 204 -11.34 20.84 -8.56
N GLN A 205 -10.97 19.74 -7.90
CA GLN A 205 -9.76 19.69 -7.08
C GLN A 205 -8.49 19.83 -7.91
N LYS A 206 -8.43 19.17 -9.07
CA LYS A 206 -7.30 19.27 -9.99
C LYS A 206 -7.10 20.69 -10.51
N GLU A 207 -8.18 21.43 -10.77
CA GLU A 207 -8.14 22.83 -11.20
C GLU A 207 -7.66 23.79 -10.11
N ALA A 208 -7.71 23.38 -8.83
CA ALA A 208 -7.29 24.18 -7.70
C ALA A 208 -5.81 24.00 -7.31
N ILE A 209 -5.08 23.09 -7.98
CA ILE A 209 -3.65 22.80 -7.79
C ILE A 209 -2.84 23.48 -8.89
#